data_AF-A0A6B2GZ12-F1
#
_entry.id   AF-A0A6B2GZ12-F1
#
_cell.length_a   1.000
_cell.length_b   1.000
_cell.length_c   1.000
_cell.angle_alpha   90.00
_cell.angle_beta   90.00
_cell.angle_gamma   90.00
#
_symmetry.space_group_name_H-M   'P 1'
#
loop_
_entity.id
_entity.type
_entity.pdbx_description
1 polymer ?
#
loop_
_entity_poly.entity_id
_entity_poly.type
_entity_poly.pdbx_seq_one_letter_code
_entity_poly.pdbx_strand_id
1 'polypeptide(L)'
;MKYLYSLLLLTTLSCSSSDSVEEKNRINESALKIRLFDVSADQIYQQNIKLIKQNNVPELEKSIIVFKQFDDSLQLIRDELISAAGGYTTEGLYFNAPAFNYVQDYFYGETAFRNNSHQFFFSTLDGLSQNLNQLSPATKPTKEIENKFDILQKHYGINNRNELFKSLSINEAVELIEALRRQVAINHQEYVINELRKFGS
;
A
#
# COMPACT_ATOMS: atom_id res chain seq x y z
N MET A 1 -53.22 -48.54 -12.68
CA MET A 1 -54.17 -47.41 -12.70
C MET A 1 -53.33 -46.14 -12.66
N LYS A 2 -53.27 -45.36 -13.76
CA LYS A 2 -54.02 -44.08 -13.95
C LYS A 2 -53.51 -43.01 -12.94
N TYR A 3 -52.87 -41.88 -13.27
CA TYR A 3 -52.98 -40.96 -14.42
C TYR A 3 -51.68 -40.14 -14.68
N LEU A 4 -51.49 -39.78 -15.95
CA LEU A 4 -50.67 -38.66 -16.49
C LEU A 4 -51.29 -37.30 -16.12
N TYR A 5 -50.48 -36.22 -16.08
CA TYR A 5 -50.69 -34.81 -16.56
C TYR A 5 -49.76 -33.90 -15.71
N SER A 6 -48.66 -33.32 -16.22
CA SER A 6 -48.49 -32.28 -17.26
C SER A 6 -48.30 -30.87 -16.67
N LEU A 7 -47.12 -30.32 -16.96
CA LEU A 7 -46.83 -28.94 -17.37
C LEU A 7 -46.84 -27.74 -16.39
N LEU A 8 -45.80 -26.93 -16.66
CA LEU A 8 -45.71 -25.46 -16.69
C LEU A 8 -45.26 -24.72 -15.41
N LEU A 9 -43.98 -24.32 -15.47
CA LEU A 9 -43.50 -22.93 -15.46
C LEU A 9 -44.42 -21.90 -14.77
N LEU A 10 -43.87 -21.15 -13.81
CA LEU A 10 -43.34 -19.81 -14.08
C LEU A 10 -42.69 -19.22 -12.82
N THR A 11 -41.48 -18.72 -13.02
CA THR A 11 -40.79 -17.62 -12.34
C THR A 11 -41.58 -16.80 -11.32
N THR A 12 -40.99 -16.62 -10.13
CA THR A 12 -40.90 -15.28 -9.53
C THR A 12 -39.45 -15.03 -9.07
N LEU A 13 -38.78 -14.15 -9.82
CA LEU A 13 -37.67 -13.32 -9.35
C LEU A 13 -38.20 -12.38 -8.25
N SER A 14 -37.59 -12.39 -7.07
CA SER A 14 -37.25 -11.22 -6.23
C SER A 14 -36.63 -11.76 -4.92
N CYS A 15 -35.64 -11.16 -4.26
CA CYS A 15 -34.98 -9.89 -4.46
C CYS A 15 -33.56 -9.98 -3.84
N SER A 16 -32.60 -9.41 -4.56
CA SER A 16 -31.16 -9.36 -4.36
C SER A 16 -30.73 -8.62 -3.08
N SER A 17 -30.66 -9.30 -1.94
CA SER A 17 -30.13 -8.68 -0.71
C SER A 17 -29.10 -9.53 0.03
N SER A 18 -29.16 -10.87 -0.06
CA SER A 18 -28.22 -11.77 0.61
C SER A 18 -26.79 -11.66 0.06
N ASP A 19 -26.65 -11.59 -1.27
CA ASP A 19 -25.34 -11.52 -1.92
C ASP A 19 -24.58 -10.26 -1.50
N SER A 20 -25.30 -9.14 -1.34
CA SER A 20 -24.69 -7.87 -0.92
C SER A 20 -24.16 -7.88 0.52
N VAL A 21 -24.82 -8.61 1.44
CA VAL A 21 -24.42 -8.69 2.84
C VAL A 21 -23.26 -9.65 3.01
N GLU A 22 -23.30 -10.79 2.31
CA GLU A 22 -22.23 -11.79 2.32
C GLU A 22 -20.94 -11.24 1.66
N GLU A 23 -21.08 -10.49 0.58
CA GLU A 23 -19.96 -9.81 -0.09
C GLU A 23 -19.37 -8.68 0.76
N LYS A 24 -20.20 -7.86 1.42
CA LYS A 24 -19.75 -6.86 2.40
C LYS A 24 -18.99 -7.50 3.58
N ASN A 25 -19.44 -8.65 4.06
CA ASN A 25 -18.77 -9.39 5.13
C ASN A 25 -17.40 -9.93 4.68
N ARG A 26 -17.29 -10.47 3.46
CA ARG A 26 -16.01 -10.95 2.89
C ARG A 26 -15.00 -9.82 2.67
N ILE A 27 -15.47 -8.65 2.24
CA ILE A 27 -14.64 -7.45 2.08
C ILE A 27 -14.11 -6.98 3.44
N ASN A 28 -14.97 -6.94 4.46
CA ASN A 28 -14.57 -6.55 5.81
C ASN A 28 -13.60 -7.55 6.46
N GLU A 29 -13.82 -8.86 6.27
CA GLU A 29 -12.93 -9.91 6.77
C GLU A 29 -11.53 -9.84 6.12
N SER A 30 -11.46 -9.50 4.82
CA SER A 30 -10.20 -9.34 4.10
C SER A 30 -9.42 -8.10 4.59
N ALA A 31 -10.11 -6.98 4.82
CA ALA A 31 -9.50 -5.78 5.41
C ALA A 31 -9.01 -6.02 6.84
N LEU A 32 -9.74 -6.81 7.64
CA LEU A 32 -9.32 -7.21 9.00
C LEU A 32 -8.09 -8.14 8.97
N LYS A 33 -8.04 -9.12 8.05
CA LYS A 33 -6.88 -10.00 7.91
C LYS A 33 -5.61 -9.22 7.55
N ILE A 34 -5.69 -8.23 6.67
CA ILE A 34 -4.52 -7.39 6.31
C ILE A 34 -4.05 -6.54 7.50
N ARG A 35 -4.95 -6.05 8.34
CA ARG A 35 -4.60 -5.27 9.53
C ARG A 35 -4.02 -6.13 10.67
N LEU A 36 -4.32 -7.43 10.70
CA LEU A 36 -3.95 -8.36 11.78
C LEU A 36 -2.74 -9.25 11.46
N PHE A 37 -2.45 -9.49 10.18
CA PHE A 37 -1.29 -10.26 9.74
C PHE A 37 -0.26 -9.31 9.11
N ASP A 38 1.04 -9.58 9.29
CA ASP A 38 2.13 -8.84 8.65
C ASP A 38 2.18 -9.15 7.14
N VAL A 39 1.14 -8.73 6.43
CA VAL A 39 0.93 -8.97 5.01
C VAL A 39 1.80 -7.98 4.23
N SER A 40 2.60 -8.48 3.30
CA SER A 40 3.43 -7.61 2.46
C SER A 40 2.58 -6.75 1.53
N ALA A 41 3.09 -5.58 1.11
CA ALA A 41 2.41 -4.71 0.16
C ALA A 41 1.99 -5.46 -1.13
N ASP A 42 2.86 -6.35 -1.63
CA ASP A 42 2.58 -7.19 -2.79
C ASP A 42 1.35 -8.08 -2.60
N GLN A 43 1.24 -8.74 -1.44
CA GLN A 43 0.10 -9.59 -1.12
C GLN A 43 -1.20 -8.78 -1.06
N ILE A 44 -1.16 -7.57 -0.51
CA ILE A 44 -2.32 -6.66 -0.48
C ILE A 44 -2.72 -6.26 -1.90
N TYR A 45 -1.76 -5.91 -2.77
CA TYR A 45 -2.06 -5.60 -4.17
C TYR A 45 -2.66 -6.79 -4.93
N GLN A 46 -2.16 -8.00 -4.71
CA GLN A 46 -2.75 -9.20 -5.32
C GLN A 46 -4.21 -9.42 -4.88
N GLN A 47 -4.54 -9.12 -3.64
CA GLN A 47 -5.92 -9.15 -3.16
C GLN A 47 -6.78 -8.06 -3.81
N ASN A 48 -6.26 -6.83 -3.91
CA ASN A 48 -6.94 -5.72 -4.56
C ASN A 48 -7.25 -6.02 -6.04
N ILE A 49 -6.27 -6.58 -6.79
CA ILE A 49 -6.47 -6.99 -8.19
C ILE A 49 -7.60 -8.02 -8.31
N LYS A 50 -7.64 -9.00 -7.40
CA LYS A 50 -8.70 -10.02 -7.39
C LYS A 50 -10.07 -9.38 -7.13
N LEU A 51 -10.17 -8.48 -6.16
CA LEU A 51 -11.41 -7.77 -5.83
C LEU A 51 -11.91 -6.93 -7.00
N ILE A 52 -11.02 -6.17 -7.65
CA ILE A 52 -11.35 -5.34 -8.81
C ILE A 52 -11.87 -6.19 -9.98
N LYS A 53 -11.15 -7.27 -10.32
CA LYS A 53 -11.53 -8.19 -11.40
C LYS A 53 -12.87 -8.90 -11.15
N GLN A 54 -13.20 -9.18 -9.89
CA GLN A 54 -14.49 -9.79 -9.53
C GLN A 54 -15.67 -8.84 -9.72
N ASN A 55 -15.44 -7.54 -9.54
CA ASN A 55 -16.50 -6.52 -9.57
C ASN A 55 -16.61 -5.76 -10.90
N ASN A 56 -15.66 -5.96 -11.85
CA ASN A 56 -15.69 -5.40 -13.20
C ASN A 56 -15.91 -3.86 -13.27
N VAL A 57 -15.16 -3.10 -12.46
CA VAL A 57 -15.21 -1.62 -12.45
C VAL A 57 -13.95 -1.03 -13.11
N PRO A 58 -14.02 -0.51 -14.35
CA PRO A 58 -12.85 -0.02 -15.09
C PRO A 58 -12.10 1.15 -14.41
N GLU A 59 -12.81 2.01 -13.68
CA GLU A 59 -12.22 3.12 -12.94
C GLU A 59 -11.24 2.63 -11.85
N LEU A 60 -11.52 1.47 -11.25
CA LEU A 60 -10.65 0.86 -10.26
C LEU A 60 -9.38 0.27 -10.87
N GLU A 61 -9.45 -0.24 -12.10
CA GLU A 61 -8.26 -0.72 -12.83
C GLU A 61 -7.26 0.40 -13.15
N LYS A 62 -7.71 1.64 -13.31
CA LYS A 62 -6.81 2.78 -13.47
C LYS A 62 -6.19 3.19 -12.15
N SER A 63 -6.95 3.11 -11.05
CA SER A 63 -6.47 3.52 -9.73
C SER A 63 -5.27 2.70 -9.27
N ILE A 64 -5.28 1.37 -9.47
CA ILE A 64 -4.17 0.51 -9.03
C ILE A 64 -2.83 0.89 -9.66
N ILE A 65 -2.82 1.41 -10.89
CA ILE A 65 -1.60 1.86 -11.57
C ILE A 65 -0.92 2.96 -10.77
N VAL A 66 -1.69 3.94 -10.29
CA VAL A 66 -1.17 5.09 -9.54
C VAL A 66 -0.56 4.65 -8.21
N PHE A 67 -1.28 3.81 -7.45
CA PHE A 67 -0.79 3.30 -6.17
C PHE A 67 0.44 2.39 -6.36
N LYS A 68 0.42 1.53 -7.39
CA LYS A 68 1.53 0.63 -7.68
C LYS A 68 2.79 1.36 -8.15
N GLN A 69 2.67 2.41 -8.98
CA GLN A 69 3.82 3.23 -9.38
C GLN A 69 4.54 3.84 -8.17
N PHE A 70 3.77 4.27 -7.16
CA PHE A 70 4.35 4.75 -5.93
C PHE A 70 5.03 3.64 -5.11
N ASP A 71 4.37 2.49 -4.96
CA ASP A 71 4.95 1.33 -4.27
C ASP A 71 6.26 0.86 -4.94
N ASP A 72 6.27 0.79 -6.27
CA ASP A 72 7.44 0.41 -7.06
C ASP A 72 8.59 1.44 -6.87
N SER A 73 8.27 2.72 -6.71
CA SER A 73 9.26 3.78 -6.42
C SER A 73 9.87 3.64 -5.03
N LEU A 74 9.05 3.32 -4.01
CA LEU A 74 9.54 3.04 -2.67
C LEU A 74 10.38 1.75 -2.63
N GLN A 75 9.93 0.71 -3.35
CA GLN A 75 10.67 -0.54 -3.49
C GLN A 75 12.04 -0.29 -4.12
N LEU A 76 12.11 0.53 -5.17
CA LEU A 76 13.37 0.92 -5.81
C LEU A 76 14.32 1.59 -4.81
N ILE A 77 13.83 2.56 -4.04
CA ILE A 77 14.65 3.26 -3.02
C ILE A 77 15.19 2.28 -1.98
N ARG A 78 14.34 1.35 -1.52
CA ARG A 78 14.75 0.29 -0.58
C ARG A 78 15.86 -0.57 -1.18
N ASP A 79 15.67 -1.08 -2.39
CA ASP A 79 16.59 -2.02 -3.05
C ASP A 79 17.95 -1.38 -3.33
N GLU A 80 17.95 -0.10 -3.69
CA GLU A 80 19.17 0.67 -3.86
C GLU A 80 19.88 0.97 -2.53
N LEU A 81 19.14 1.31 -1.46
CA LEU A 81 19.72 1.49 -0.13
C LEU A 81 20.40 0.20 0.35
N ILE A 82 19.73 -0.94 0.19
CA ILE A 82 20.29 -2.26 0.51
C ILE A 82 21.57 -2.51 -0.30
N SER A 83 21.52 -2.22 -1.61
CA SER A 83 22.64 -2.41 -2.51
C SER A 83 23.82 -1.50 -2.16
N ALA A 84 23.56 -0.23 -1.83
CA ALA A 84 24.56 0.73 -1.39
C ALA A 84 25.26 0.29 -0.10
N ALA A 85 24.56 -0.44 0.77
CA ALA A 85 25.13 -1.02 1.99
C ALA A 85 25.83 -2.37 1.80
N GLY A 86 25.97 -2.83 0.55
CA GLY A 86 26.66 -4.07 0.21
C GLY A 86 25.75 -5.31 0.14
N GLY A 87 24.43 -5.15 0.27
CA GLY A 87 23.47 -6.24 0.19
C GLY A 87 23.30 -7.04 1.50
N TYR A 88 22.74 -8.24 1.36
CA TYR A 88 22.46 -9.15 2.47
C TYR A 88 23.51 -10.25 2.59
N THR A 89 23.91 -10.58 3.82
CA THR A 89 24.65 -11.79 4.14
C THR A 89 23.77 -13.03 3.89
N THR A 90 24.38 -14.21 3.94
CA THR A 90 23.68 -15.50 3.82
C THR A 90 22.62 -15.72 4.91
N GLU A 91 22.73 -15.02 6.03
CA GLU A 91 21.80 -15.04 7.16
C GLU A 91 20.72 -13.95 7.08
N GLY A 92 20.71 -13.16 6.00
CA GLY A 92 19.74 -12.07 5.81
C GLY A 92 20.08 -10.79 6.61
N LEU A 93 21.29 -10.69 7.16
CA LEU A 93 21.78 -9.48 7.82
C LEU A 93 22.47 -8.56 6.82
N TYR A 94 22.71 -7.30 7.16
CA TYR A 94 23.46 -6.39 6.28
C TYR A 94 24.96 -6.63 6.40
N PHE A 95 25.68 -6.65 5.28
CA PHE A 95 27.13 -6.92 5.25
C PHE A 95 27.97 -5.91 6.07
N ASN A 96 27.54 -4.65 6.18
CA ASN A 96 28.33 -3.58 6.81
C ASN A 96 27.57 -2.92 7.98
N ALA A 97 27.95 -3.24 9.21
CA ALA A 97 27.49 -2.55 10.43
C ALA A 97 28.68 -1.79 11.07
N PRO A 98 28.56 -0.50 11.46
CA PRO A 98 27.33 0.27 11.70
C PRO A 98 26.78 0.96 10.44
N ALA A 99 25.54 0.63 10.10
CA ALA A 99 24.97 0.97 8.79
C ALA A 99 24.42 2.41 8.66
N PHE A 100 24.54 3.24 9.70
CA PHE A 100 24.08 4.64 9.68
C PHE A 100 24.78 5.46 8.60
N ASN A 101 26.09 5.26 8.41
CA ASN A 101 26.85 5.99 7.39
C ASN A 101 26.34 5.66 5.98
N TYR A 102 25.97 4.40 5.71
CA TYR A 102 25.43 4.01 4.41
C TYR A 102 24.06 4.64 4.14
N VAL A 103 23.21 4.76 5.15
CA VAL A 103 21.94 5.49 5.03
C VAL A 103 22.22 6.95 4.73
N GLN A 104 23.12 7.59 5.47
CA GLN A 104 23.47 8.98 5.26
C GLN A 104 24.08 9.22 3.87
N ASP A 105 25.03 8.39 3.46
CA ASP A 105 25.70 8.47 2.16
C ASP A 105 24.71 8.25 1.02
N TYR A 106 23.79 7.29 1.15
CA TYR A 106 22.77 7.05 0.14
C TYR A 106 21.75 8.20 0.02
N PHE A 107 21.25 8.71 1.14
CA PHE A 107 20.20 9.74 1.13
C PHE A 107 20.72 11.15 0.87
N TYR A 108 21.94 11.48 1.32
CA TYR A 108 22.49 12.84 1.30
C TYR A 108 23.79 12.98 0.51
N GLY A 109 24.39 11.87 0.08
CA GLY A 109 25.60 11.88 -0.75
C GLY A 109 25.32 11.76 -2.24
N GLU A 110 26.42 11.57 -2.98
CA GLU A 110 26.42 11.18 -4.38
C GLU A 110 26.63 9.67 -4.47
N THR A 111 25.74 8.97 -5.15
CA THR A 111 25.84 7.51 -5.33
C THR A 111 25.76 7.12 -6.79
N ALA A 112 26.10 5.87 -7.09
CA ALA A 112 25.93 5.29 -8.42
C ALA A 112 24.46 5.24 -8.88
N PHE A 113 23.50 5.33 -7.94
CA PHE A 113 22.07 5.32 -8.25
C PHE A 113 21.55 6.73 -8.54
N ARG A 114 21.79 7.65 -7.61
CA ARG A 114 21.41 9.07 -7.72
C ARG A 114 22.12 9.94 -6.69
N ASN A 115 22.06 11.25 -6.91
CA ASN A 115 22.50 12.25 -5.95
C ASN A 115 21.32 12.70 -5.10
N ASN A 116 21.53 12.86 -3.79
CA ASN A 116 20.51 13.36 -2.85
C ASN A 116 19.20 12.55 -2.88
N SER A 117 19.27 11.23 -2.69
CA SER A 117 18.08 10.33 -2.76
C SER A 117 16.93 10.74 -1.85
N HIS A 118 17.18 11.50 -0.77
CA HIS A 118 16.11 12.05 0.08
C HIS A 118 15.14 12.95 -0.70
N GLN A 119 15.63 13.72 -1.67
CA GLN A 119 14.77 14.61 -2.49
C GLN A 119 13.82 13.78 -3.35
N PHE A 120 14.32 12.72 -3.98
CA PHE A 120 13.51 11.78 -4.74
C PHE A 120 12.48 11.08 -3.83
N PHE A 121 12.88 10.65 -2.63
CA PHE A 121 11.98 10.03 -1.66
C PHE A 121 10.83 10.96 -1.24
N PHE A 122 11.15 12.19 -0.80
CA PHE A 122 10.12 13.13 -0.33
C PHE A 122 9.25 13.67 -1.47
N SER A 123 9.80 13.88 -2.66
CA SER A 123 8.99 14.25 -3.83
C SER A 123 8.06 13.13 -4.27
N THR A 124 8.49 11.87 -4.16
CA THR A 124 7.64 10.69 -4.39
C THR A 124 6.46 10.70 -3.40
N LEU A 125 6.71 10.93 -2.11
CA LEU A 125 5.67 11.04 -1.07
C LEU A 125 4.70 12.20 -1.31
N ASP A 126 5.21 13.38 -1.65
CA ASP A 126 4.40 14.55 -1.94
C ASP A 126 3.53 14.32 -3.20
N GLY A 127 4.08 13.64 -4.22
CA GLY A 127 3.35 13.26 -5.43
C GLY A 127 2.21 12.27 -5.16
N LEU A 128 2.44 11.26 -4.31
CA LEU A 128 1.37 10.38 -3.85
C LEU A 128 0.30 11.16 -3.11
N SER A 129 0.69 12.01 -2.16
CA SER A 129 -0.24 12.84 -1.39
C SER A 129 -1.18 13.61 -2.31
N GLN A 130 -0.64 14.25 -3.35
CA GLN A 130 -1.41 14.97 -4.35
C GLN A 130 -2.35 14.04 -5.14
N ASN A 131 -1.86 12.91 -5.64
CA ASN A 131 -2.66 11.96 -6.41
C ASN A 131 -3.79 11.32 -5.58
N LEU A 132 -3.54 11.00 -4.31
CA LEU A 132 -4.54 10.43 -3.41
C LEU A 132 -5.65 11.43 -3.10
N ASN A 133 -5.28 12.70 -2.86
CA ASN A 133 -6.26 13.77 -2.65
C ASN A 133 -7.16 13.97 -3.88
N GLN A 134 -6.64 13.72 -5.09
CA GLN A 134 -7.43 13.78 -6.33
C GLN A 134 -8.35 12.56 -6.49
N LEU A 135 -7.87 11.35 -6.18
CA LEU A 135 -8.63 10.11 -6.36
C LEU A 135 -9.77 9.97 -5.35
N SER A 136 -9.53 10.33 -4.09
CA SER A 136 -10.57 10.24 -3.05
C SER A 136 -10.27 11.21 -1.91
N PRO A 137 -10.92 12.40 -1.89
CA PRO A 137 -10.77 13.38 -0.81
C PRO A 137 -11.22 12.86 0.57
N ALA A 138 -11.98 11.76 0.60
CA ALA A 138 -12.58 11.20 1.82
C ALA A 138 -11.63 10.25 2.57
N THR A 139 -10.87 9.44 1.85
CA THR A 139 -9.70 8.74 2.40
C THR A 139 -8.65 9.82 2.61
N LYS A 140 -8.26 10.14 3.85
CA LYS A 140 -7.25 11.16 4.19
C LYS A 140 -5.91 10.49 4.46
N PRO A 141 -5.26 9.86 3.47
CA PRO A 141 -4.24 8.84 3.71
C PRO A 141 -2.89 9.51 4.03
N THR A 142 -2.79 10.76 3.59
CA THR A 142 -1.74 11.74 3.85
C THR A 142 -1.60 12.03 5.33
N LYS A 143 -2.71 12.14 6.07
CA LYS A 143 -2.66 12.42 7.51
C LYS A 143 -2.00 11.29 8.31
N GLU A 144 -2.23 10.03 7.94
CA GLU A 144 -1.61 8.90 8.63
C GLU A 144 -0.12 8.78 8.34
N ILE A 145 0.27 9.04 7.08
CA ILE A 145 1.68 9.07 6.67
C ILE A 145 2.40 10.25 7.36
N GLU A 146 1.82 11.45 7.35
CA GLU A 146 2.36 12.64 8.02
C GLU A 146 2.50 12.42 9.53
N ASN A 147 1.49 11.86 10.19
CA ASN A 147 1.58 11.55 11.63
C ASN A 147 2.74 10.60 11.95
N LYS A 148 3.03 9.60 11.09
CA LYS A 148 4.18 8.70 11.28
C LYS A 148 5.49 9.49 11.19
N PHE A 149 5.60 10.42 10.24
CA PHE A 149 6.77 11.30 10.14
C PHE A 149 6.91 12.23 11.35
N ASP A 150 5.83 12.83 11.83
CA ASP A 150 5.84 13.69 13.02
C ASP A 150 6.33 12.95 14.27
N ILE A 151 5.89 11.70 14.45
CA ILE A 151 6.34 10.84 15.56
C ILE A 151 7.84 10.58 15.46
N LEU A 152 8.34 10.24 14.27
CA LEU A 152 9.75 9.97 14.04
C LEU A 152 10.60 11.23 14.23
N GLN A 153 10.16 12.37 13.70
CA GLN A 153 10.84 13.65 13.90
C GLN A 153 10.95 14.00 15.39
N LYS A 154 9.87 13.80 16.16
CA LYS A 154 9.89 14.02 17.60
C LYS A 154 10.81 13.03 18.33
N HIS A 155 10.81 11.75 17.93
CA HIS A 155 11.63 10.71 18.55
C HIS A 155 13.13 10.98 18.37
N TYR A 156 13.55 11.35 17.17
CA TYR A 156 14.96 11.61 16.85
C TYR A 156 15.38 13.08 17.04
N GLY A 157 14.47 13.97 17.46
CA GLY A 157 14.76 15.39 17.66
C GLY A 157 15.06 16.16 16.37
N ILE A 158 14.41 15.77 15.27
CA ILE A 158 14.67 16.29 13.91
C ILE A 158 13.69 17.41 13.56
N ASN A 159 14.22 18.62 13.33
CA ASN A 159 13.42 19.81 13.01
C ASN A 159 12.95 19.86 11.55
N ASN A 160 13.67 19.18 10.65
CA ASN A 160 13.35 19.17 9.22
C ASN A 160 13.13 17.72 8.76
N ARG A 161 11.92 17.40 8.26
CA ARG A 161 11.60 16.05 7.77
C ARG A 161 12.60 15.51 6.76
N ASN A 162 13.21 16.40 5.95
CA ASN A 162 14.20 16.01 4.96
C ASN A 162 15.48 15.44 5.58
N GLU A 163 15.74 15.67 6.87
CA GLU A 163 16.88 15.16 7.61
C GLU A 163 16.60 13.83 8.33
N LEU A 164 15.39 13.27 8.18
CA LEU A 164 14.96 12.06 8.88
C LEU A 164 15.98 10.92 8.79
N PHE A 165 16.51 10.67 7.60
CA PHE A 165 17.41 9.53 7.35
C PHE A 165 18.80 9.72 7.94
N LYS A 166 19.19 10.92 8.40
CA LYS A 166 20.49 11.12 9.07
C LYS A 166 20.60 10.36 10.39
N SER A 167 19.46 10.05 11.01
CA SER A 167 19.40 9.42 12.34
C SER A 167 18.97 7.97 12.30
N LEU A 168 18.74 7.39 11.12
CA LEU A 168 18.27 6.01 10.96
C LEU A 168 19.43 5.07 10.62
N SER A 169 19.44 3.91 11.28
CA SER A 169 20.19 2.75 10.81
C SER A 169 19.55 2.19 9.53
N ILE A 170 20.27 1.34 8.80
CA ILE A 170 19.71 0.71 7.60
C ILE A 170 18.44 -0.09 7.89
N ASN A 171 18.39 -0.82 9.02
CA ASN A 171 17.22 -1.59 9.42
C ASN A 171 16.03 -0.66 9.61
N GLU A 172 16.21 0.44 10.34
CA GLU A 172 15.15 1.41 10.59
C GLU A 172 14.69 2.11 9.31
N ALA A 173 15.62 2.46 8.43
CA ALA A 173 15.31 3.08 7.14
C ALA A 173 14.54 2.11 6.21
N VAL A 174 14.97 0.85 6.13
CA VAL A 174 14.28 -0.18 5.34
C VAL A 174 12.90 -0.49 5.93
N GLU A 175 12.77 -0.66 7.24
CA GLU A 175 11.48 -0.88 7.90
C GLU A 175 10.53 0.31 7.73
N LEU A 176 11.04 1.54 7.77
CA LEU A 176 10.25 2.73 7.47
C LEU A 176 9.71 2.67 6.03
N ILE A 177 10.55 2.36 5.06
CA ILE A 177 10.14 2.26 3.66
C ILE A 177 9.09 1.14 3.50
N GLU A 178 9.30 -0.04 4.09
CA GLU A 178 8.34 -1.15 4.07
C GLU A 178 7.01 -0.81 4.76
N ALA A 179 7.05 -0.09 5.87
CA ALA A 179 5.85 0.40 6.54
C ALA A 179 5.06 1.36 5.65
N LEU A 180 5.74 2.24 4.89
CA LEU A 180 5.10 3.14 3.93
C LEU A 180 4.50 2.37 2.75
N ARG A 181 5.23 1.40 2.19
CA ARG A 181 4.75 0.51 1.12
C ARG A 181 3.46 -0.20 1.52
N ARG A 182 3.45 -0.82 2.71
CA ARG A 182 2.25 -1.45 3.30
C ARG A 182 1.11 -0.46 3.45
N GLN A 183 1.38 0.73 3.98
CA GLN A 183 0.35 1.76 4.15
C GLN A 183 -0.28 2.17 2.81
N VAL A 184 0.51 2.31 1.74
CA VAL A 184 -0.04 2.65 0.42
C VAL A 184 -0.92 1.55 -0.13
N ALA A 185 -0.52 0.28 0.03
CA ALA A 185 -1.34 -0.84 -0.40
C ALA A 185 -2.66 -0.93 0.40
N ILE A 186 -2.63 -0.61 1.70
CA ILE A 186 -3.83 -0.47 2.54
C ILE A 186 -4.71 0.67 2.05
N ASN A 187 -4.13 1.85 1.78
CA ASN A 187 -4.86 3.01 1.27
C ASN A 187 -5.57 2.68 -0.06
N HIS A 188 -4.90 1.92 -0.94
CA HIS A 188 -5.51 1.45 -2.19
C HIS A 188 -6.68 0.51 -1.92
N GLN A 189 -6.52 -0.43 -0.98
CA GLN A 189 -7.59 -1.32 -0.59
C GLN A 189 -8.80 -0.55 -0.06
N GLU A 190 -8.58 0.41 0.84
CA GLU A 190 -9.66 1.25 1.38
C GLU A 190 -10.38 2.04 0.29
N TYR A 191 -9.62 2.59 -0.66
CA TYR A 191 -10.17 3.24 -1.84
C TYR A 191 -11.07 2.29 -2.65
N VAL A 192 -10.55 1.12 -3.03
CA VAL A 192 -11.29 0.08 -3.76
C VAL A 192 -12.58 -0.28 -3.04
N ILE A 193 -12.52 -0.55 -1.73
CA ILE A 193 -13.68 -0.90 -0.92
C ILE A 193 -14.72 0.22 -0.91
N ASN A 194 -14.29 1.47 -0.75
CA ASN A 194 -15.20 2.61 -0.70
C ASN A 194 -15.90 2.85 -2.04
N GLU A 195 -15.19 2.72 -3.15
CA GLU A 195 -15.79 2.83 -4.48
C GLU A 195 -16.76 1.67 -4.75
N LEU A 196 -16.38 0.42 -4.46
CA LEU A 196 -17.27 -0.73 -4.63
C LEU A 196 -18.56 -0.58 -3.82
N ARG A 197 -18.49 -0.01 -2.60
CA ARG A 197 -19.67 0.28 -1.78
C ARG A 197 -20.62 1.28 -2.44
N LYS A 198 -20.14 2.21 -3.27
CA LYS A 198 -20.99 3.17 -4.00
C LYS A 198 -21.73 2.51 -5.17
N PHE A 199 -21.13 1.51 -5.81
CA PHE A 199 -21.75 0.79 -6.93
C PHE A 199 -22.72 -0.33 -6.47
N GLY A 200 -22.55 -0.82 -5.23
CA GLY A 200 -23.41 -1.85 -4.63
C GLY A 200 -24.56 -1.33 -3.76
N SER A 201 -24.92 -0.04 -3.87
CA SER A 201 -26.03 0.64 -3.17
C SER A 201 -26.98 1.28 -4.18
#